data_AF-A0A7C6KD72-F1
#
_entry.id   AF-A0A7C6KD72-F1
#
_cell.length_a   1.000
_cell.length_b   1.000
_cell.length_c   1.000
_cell.angle_alpha   90.00
_cell.angle_beta   90.00
_cell.angle_gamma   90.00
#
_symmetry.space_group_name_H-M   'P 1'
#
loop_
_entity.id
_entity.type
_entity.pdbx_description
1 polymer ?
#
loop_
_entity_poly.entity_id
_entity_poly.type
_entity_poly.pdbx_seq_one_letter_code
_entity_poly.pdbx_strand_id
1 'polypeptide(L)' 'MNLPDRYQQWNPAWRGAFKKGIQAHRDGLPLSACPYEDKRKPDGRLSWSRAFITAWRDGWKWSSNGNA' A
#
# COMPACT_ATOMS: atom_id res chain seq x y z
N MET A 1 0.23 6.04 15.63
CA MET A 1 1.28 6.31 14.63
C MET A 1 0.70 7.22 13.56
N ASN A 2 1.42 8.27 13.20
CA ASN A 2 0.99 9.21 12.16
C ASN A 2 0.85 8.52 10.80
N LEU A 3 0.02 9.08 9.92
CA LEU A 3 0.02 8.75 8.48
C LEU A 3 1.48 8.74 7.97
N PRO A 4 1.81 7.90 6.97
CA PRO A 4 3.14 7.92 6.37
C PRO A 4 3.55 9.35 6.00
N ASP A 5 4.80 9.73 6.28
CA ASP A 5 5.28 11.08 6.01
C ASP A 5 4.95 11.47 4.56
N ARG A 6 4.37 12.68 4.40
CA ARG A 6 3.91 13.22 3.12
C ARG A 6 2.78 12.45 2.43
N TYR A 7 1.94 11.69 3.16
CA TYR A 7 0.71 11.10 2.60
C TYR A 7 -0.14 12.11 1.81
N GLN A 8 -0.19 13.36 2.27
CA GLN A 8 -0.88 14.47 1.58
C GLN A 8 -0.22 14.89 0.25
N GLN A 9 1.02 14.51 -0.01
CA GLN A 9 1.74 14.75 -1.27
C GLN A 9 1.71 13.52 -2.19
N TRP A 10 1.15 12.39 -1.73
CA TRP A 10 1.02 11.21 -2.57
C TRP A 10 0.08 11.49 -3.72
N ASN A 11 0.42 10.97 -4.90
CA ASN A 11 -0.47 10.93 -6.06
C ASN A 11 -1.80 10.23 -5.64
N PRO A 12 -2.97 10.72 -6.09
CA PRO A 12 -4.26 10.06 -5.88
C PRO A 12 -4.25 8.53 -6.06
N ALA A 13 -3.49 8.01 -7.03
CA ALA A 13 -3.38 6.58 -7.27
C ALA A 13 -2.78 5.80 -6.09
N TRP A 14 -1.77 6.35 -5.41
CA TRP A 14 -1.15 5.73 -4.23
C TRP A 14 -2.05 5.81 -3.00
N ARG A 15 -2.81 6.91 -2.85
CA ARG A 15 -3.84 6.99 -1.80
C ARG A 15 -4.94 5.95 -2.01
N GLY A 16 -5.29 5.67 -3.27
CA GLY A 16 -6.19 4.58 -3.62
C GLY A 16 -5.66 3.21 -3.16
N ALA A 17 -4.37 2.94 -3.39
CA ALA A 17 -3.72 1.72 -2.91
C ALA A 17 -3.74 1.62 -1.38
N PHE A 18 -3.44 2.71 -0.67
CA PHE A 18 -3.51 2.78 0.78
C PHE A 18 -4.91 2.45 1.32
N LYS A 19 -5.97 3.07 0.76
CA LYS A 19 -7.36 2.77 1.12
C LYS A 19 -7.72 1.30 0.88
N LYS A 20 -7.26 0.71 -0.23
CA LYS A 20 -7.45 -0.72 -0.52
C LYS A 20 -6.76 -1.62 0.51
N GLY A 21 -5.60 -1.21 1.02
CA GLY A 21 -4.89 -1.91 2.09
C GLY A 21 -5.69 -1.91 3.40
N ILE A 22 -6.24 -0.76 3.77
CA ILE A 22 -7.15 -0.63 4.92
C ILE A 22 -8.35 -1.57 4.76
N GLN A 23 -9.01 -1.54 3.60
CA GLN A 23 -10.18 -2.38 3.35
C GLN A 23 -9.84 -3.87 3.44
N ALA A 24 -8.72 -4.29 2.85
CA ALA A 24 -8.29 -5.69 2.90
C ALA A 24 -8.07 -6.19 4.34
N HIS A 25 -7.50 -5.36 5.22
CA HIS A 25 -7.39 -5.71 6.63
C HIS A 25 -8.78 -5.85 7.30
N ARG A 26 -9.69 -4.91 7.04
CA ARG A 26 -11.08 -4.96 7.55
C ARG A 26 -11.83 -6.20 7.06
N ASP A 27 -11.53 -6.66 5.85
CA ASP A 27 -12.08 -7.87 5.25
C ASP A 27 -11.41 -9.16 5.77
N GLY A 28 -10.42 -9.05 6.67
CA GLY A 28 -9.69 -10.19 7.24
C GLY A 28 -8.67 -10.81 6.29
N LEU A 29 -8.32 -10.13 5.19
CA LEU A 29 -7.34 -10.64 4.22
C LEU A 29 -5.91 -10.51 4.77
N PRO A 30 -5.03 -11.48 4.49
CA PRO A 30 -3.63 -11.42 4.90
C PRO A 30 -2.86 -10.35 4.11
N LEU A 31 -1.72 -9.88 4.65
CA LEU A 31 -0.82 -8.93 4.00
C LEU A 31 -0.29 -9.44 2.63
N SER A 32 -0.26 -10.76 2.42
CA SER A 32 0.10 -11.40 1.16
C SER A 32 -0.95 -11.25 0.06
N ALA A 33 -2.20 -10.86 0.39
CA ALA A 33 -3.27 -10.58 -0.57
C ALA A 33 -3.10 -9.26 -1.33
N CYS A 34 -1.94 -8.60 -1.17
CA CYS A 34 -1.58 -7.41 -1.92
C CYS A 34 -1.70 -7.67 -3.44
N PRO A 35 -2.57 -6.96 -4.18
CA PRO A 35 -2.82 -7.24 -5.60
C PRO A 35 -1.73 -6.70 -6.52
N TYR A 36 -0.77 -5.94 -5.98
CA TYR A 36 0.32 -5.34 -6.72
C TYR A 36 1.52 -6.30 -6.76
N GLU A 37 1.93 -6.69 -7.96
CA GLU A 37 3.10 -7.55 -8.18
C GLU A 37 4.39 -6.73 -8.34
N ASP A 38 5.51 -7.21 -7.78
CA ASP A 38 6.85 -6.62 -8.01
C ASP A 38 7.33 -6.97 -9.43
N LYS A 39 6.88 -6.18 -10.41
CA LYS A 39 7.29 -6.34 -11.80
C LYS A 39 8.67 -5.70 -11.97
N ARG A 40 9.73 -6.43 -11.63
CA ARG A 40 11.08 -5.99 -11.97
C ARG A 40 11.26 -6.07 -13.47
N LYS A 41 11.71 -4.98 -14.07
CA LYS A 41 12.21 -5.04 -15.43
C LYS A 41 13.60 -5.71 -15.42
N PRO A 42 13.99 -6.43 -16.48
CA PRO A 42 15.33 -7.00 -16.61
C PRO A 42 16.46 -5.96 -16.53
N ASP A 43 16.14 -4.70 -16.80
CA ASP A 43 17.07 -3.55 -16.77
C ASP A 43 17.33 -2.98 -15.36
N GLY A 44 16.79 -3.59 -14.30
CA GLY A 44 16.97 -3.15 -12.91
C GLY A 44 16.23 -1.86 -12.54
N ARG A 45 15.47 -1.26 -13.46
CA ARG A 45 14.69 -0.05 -13.18
C ARG A 45 13.47 -0.37 -12.34
N LEU A 46 13.21 0.49 -11.36
CA LEU A 46 12.05 0.37 -10.47
C LEU A 46 10.76 0.53 -11.28
N SER A 47 9.89 -0.48 -11.25
CA SER A 47 8.53 -0.31 -11.71
C SER A 47 7.74 0.48 -10.67
N TRP A 48 6.78 1.27 -11.16
CA TRP A 48 5.81 1.99 -10.35
C TRP A 48 5.14 1.07 -9.31
N SER A 49 5.05 -0.23 -9.60
CA SER A 49 4.45 -1.26 -8.76
C SER A 49 4.95 -1.28 -7.32
N ARG A 50 6.25 -1.04 -7.04
CA ARG A 50 6.74 -1.05 -5.65
C ARG A 50 6.15 0.08 -4.79
N ALA A 51 5.91 1.26 -5.36
CA ALA A 51 5.29 2.35 -4.62
C ALA A 51 3.83 2.00 -4.26
N PHE A 52 3.10 1.33 -5.16
CA PHE A 52 1.75 0.84 -4.87
C PHE A 52 1.74 -0.29 -3.83
N ILE A 53 2.71 -1.22 -3.89
CA ILE A 53 2.88 -2.28 -2.89
C ILE A 53 3.10 -1.67 -1.50
N THR A 54 4.02 -0.70 -1.40
CA THR A 54 4.31 -0.02 -0.13
C THR A 54 3.07 0.71 0.38
N ALA A 55 2.42 1.51 -0.47
CA ALA A 55 1.21 2.25 -0.09
C ALA A 55 0.09 1.32 0.42
N TRP A 56 -0.15 0.20 -0.26
CA TRP A 56 -1.16 -0.78 0.16
C TRP A 56 -0.80 -1.43 1.51
N ARG A 57 0.47 -1.85 1.68
CA ARG A 57 0.94 -2.45 2.93
C ARG A 57 0.87 -1.47 4.10
N ASP A 58 1.17 -0.20 3.86
CA ASP A 58 1.06 0.84 4.89
C ASP A 58 -0.40 1.01 5.34
N GLY A 59 -1.36 0.99 4.40
CA GLY A 59 -2.78 1.03 4.71
C GLY A 59 -3.25 -0.17 5.53
N TRP A 60 -2.83 -1.37 5.14
CA TRP A 60 -3.15 -2.60 5.88
C TRP A 60 -2.62 -2.55 7.31
N LYS A 61 -1.34 -2.18 7.48
CA LYS A 61 -0.71 -2.04 8.81
C LYS A 61 -1.34 -0.95 9.66
N TRP A 62 -1.73 0.16 9.03
CA TRP A 62 -2.40 1.26 9.72
C TRP A 62 -3.73 0.80 10.32
N SER A 63 -4.50 0.01 9.56
CA SER A 63 -5.76 -0.59 10.02
C SER A 63 -5.53 -1.67 11.09
N SER A 64 -4.52 -2.53 10.93
CA SER A 64 -4.19 -3.57 11.91
C SER A 64 -3.78 -3.03 13.27
N ASN A 65 -3.21 -1.83 13.29
CA ASN A 65 -2.81 -1.15 14.52
C ASN A 65 -3.97 -0.41 15.22
N GLY A 66 -5.22 -0.63 14.80
CA GLY A 66 -6.42 -0.13 15.51
C GLY A 66 -6.81 1.32 15.23
N ASN A 67 -6.33 1.94 14.13
CA ASN A 67 -6.69 3.32 13.77
C ASN A 67 -7.92 3.42 12.83
N ALA A 68 -8.63 2.31 12.58
CA ALA A 68 -9.57 2.12 11.47
C ALA A 68 -10.95 2.78 11.61
#